data_AF-A0A3Q9VA26-F1
#
_entry.id   AF-A0A3Q9VA26-F1
#
_cell.length_a   1.000
_cell.length_b   1.000
_cell.length_c   1.000
_cell.angle_alpha   90.00
_cell.angle_beta   90.00
_cell.angle_gamma   90.00
#
_symmetry.space_group_name_H-M   'P 1'
#
loop_
_entity.id
_entity.type
_entity.pdbx_description
1 polymer ?
#
loop_
_entity_poly.entity_id
_entity_poly.type
_entity_poly.pdbx_seq_one_letter_code
_entity_poly.pdbx_strand_id
1 'polypeptide(L)'
;MAKSTLEKYYISEKFDKERNVTFNFKKANQKISGNFLEFTDAVSEFIRVSEKTKNETRVWFHRDGAYRGSVGIDKARLIVERIKAKNVKNQDAITFIEKENLVEKPAPKKTTTTTKKVVEKKAPFSLDSEASKATFYVENMSQKTANQVFAMDVKSKSKYTTVIEKVTPLSGEKVVVTYHLEHDGETSKAHEYVISGFKKQVACAHHTSPAYGRRRQKRLFWTFFTILSILIIVNLILLILRLTNKI
;
A
#
# COMPACT_ATOMS: atom_id res chain seq x y z
N MET A 1 -13.60 -23.75 -32.21
CA MET A 1 -12.80 -22.52 -31.96
C MET A 1 -11.37 -22.94 -31.69
N ALA A 2 -10.42 -22.54 -32.53
CA ALA A 2 -9.02 -22.95 -32.38
C ALA A 2 -8.43 -22.33 -31.11
N LYS A 3 -7.79 -23.18 -30.29
CA LYS A 3 -7.07 -22.78 -29.08
C LYS A 3 -5.98 -21.77 -29.49
N SER A 4 -6.14 -20.48 -29.20
CA SER A 4 -5.11 -19.48 -29.50
C SER A 4 -3.84 -19.89 -28.76
N THR A 5 -2.82 -20.31 -29.49
CA THR A 5 -1.60 -20.82 -28.89
C THR A 5 -0.68 -19.64 -28.62
N LEU A 6 -0.40 -19.34 -27.36
CA LEU A 6 0.47 -18.25 -26.96
C LEU A 6 1.87 -18.48 -27.53
N GLU A 7 2.31 -17.62 -28.43
CA GLU A 7 3.67 -17.65 -28.95
C GLU A 7 4.60 -16.95 -27.98
N LYS A 8 5.63 -17.68 -27.53
CA LYS A 8 6.54 -17.20 -26.51
C LYS A 8 7.87 -16.78 -27.10
N TYR A 9 8.32 -15.59 -26.73
CA TYR A 9 9.58 -15.02 -27.15
C TYR A 9 10.45 -14.69 -25.95
N TYR A 10 11.76 -14.66 -26.13
CA TYR A 10 12.72 -14.39 -25.07
C TYR A 10 13.70 -13.32 -25.52
N ILE A 11 13.94 -12.34 -24.66
CA ILE A 11 15.03 -11.38 -24.81
C ILE A 11 15.94 -11.57 -23.59
N SER A 12 17.17 -11.99 -23.83
CA SER A 12 18.18 -12.20 -22.78
C SER A 12 19.40 -11.35 -23.05
N GLU A 13 19.86 -10.63 -22.03
CA GLU A 13 21.15 -9.96 -22.12
C GLU A 13 22.31 -10.96 -22.09
N LYS A 14 23.39 -10.59 -22.77
CA LYS A 14 24.66 -11.31 -22.76
C LYS A 14 25.80 -10.30 -22.76
N PHE A 15 26.68 -10.45 -21.78
CA PHE A 15 27.92 -9.69 -21.72
C PHE A 15 29.01 -10.41 -22.50
N ASP A 16 29.80 -9.64 -23.25
CA ASP A 16 31.06 -10.11 -23.82
C ASP A 16 32.21 -9.99 -22.81
N LYS A 17 33.43 -10.32 -23.24
CA LYS A 17 34.64 -10.23 -22.39
C LYS A 17 35.01 -8.79 -22.04
N GLU A 18 34.51 -7.82 -22.79
CA GLU A 18 34.76 -6.38 -22.66
C GLU A 18 33.65 -5.66 -21.88
N ARG A 19 32.65 -6.40 -21.37
CA ARG A 19 31.43 -5.90 -20.72
C ARG A 19 30.50 -5.08 -21.61
N ASN A 20 30.58 -5.24 -22.93
CA ASN A 20 29.53 -4.77 -23.83
C ASN A 20 28.33 -5.71 -23.70
N VAL A 21 27.15 -5.10 -23.63
CA VAL A 21 25.89 -5.85 -23.54
C VAL A 21 25.32 -6.07 -24.94
N THR A 22 24.86 -7.28 -25.20
CA THR A 22 24.12 -7.65 -26.40
C THR A 22 22.83 -8.36 -25.99
N PHE A 23 21.81 -8.30 -26.84
CA PHE A 23 20.48 -8.85 -26.56
C PHE A 23 20.16 -9.96 -27.54
N ASN A 24 20.07 -11.18 -27.01
CA ASN A 24 19.66 -12.34 -27.77
C ASN A 24 18.14 -12.46 -27.75
N PHE A 25 17.53 -12.45 -28.92
CA PHE A 25 16.11 -12.66 -29.16
C PHE A 25 15.87 -14.10 -29.61
N LYS A 26 14.93 -14.82 -29.01
CA LYS A 26 14.59 -16.21 -29.40
C LYS A 26 13.09 -16.47 -29.35
N LYS A 27 12.60 -17.33 -30.23
CA LYS A 27 11.24 -17.90 -30.14
C LYS A 27 11.26 -19.27 -29.45
N ALA A 28 10.30 -19.53 -28.57
CA ALA A 28 10.17 -20.82 -27.92
C ALA A 28 9.97 -21.94 -28.93
N ASN A 29 10.64 -23.08 -28.69
CA ASN A 29 10.52 -24.30 -29.50
C ASN A 29 10.86 -24.12 -30.99
N GLN A 30 11.54 -23.03 -31.35
CA GLN A 30 11.97 -22.76 -32.72
C GLN A 30 13.42 -22.27 -32.72
N LYS A 31 14.15 -22.56 -33.80
CA LYS A 31 15.52 -22.08 -33.99
C LYS A 31 15.59 -20.61 -34.45
N ILE A 32 14.48 -19.87 -34.38
CA ILE A 32 14.45 -18.46 -34.72
C ILE A 32 15.13 -17.68 -33.60
N SER A 33 16.30 -17.14 -33.90
CA SER A 33 17.06 -16.30 -32.99
C SER A 33 17.73 -15.13 -33.70
N GLY A 34 17.77 -13.97 -33.04
CA GLY A 34 18.51 -12.79 -33.47
C GLY A 34 19.43 -12.28 -32.36
N ASN A 35 20.45 -11.51 -32.71
CA ASN A 35 21.30 -10.82 -31.73
C ASN A 35 21.31 -9.32 -32.06
N PHE A 36 21.07 -8.50 -31.06
CA PHE A 36 20.91 -7.05 -31.18
C PHE A 36 21.90 -6.33 -30.25
N LEU A 37 22.45 -5.21 -30.72
CA LEU A 37 23.32 -4.36 -29.90
C LEU A 37 22.49 -3.52 -28.91
N GLU A 38 21.36 -2.99 -29.38
CA GLU A 38 20.46 -2.16 -28.60
C GLU A 38 19.28 -2.95 -28.03
N PHE A 39 18.89 -2.64 -26.80
CA PHE A 39 17.71 -3.28 -26.20
C PHE A 39 16.43 -2.93 -26.95
N THR A 40 16.30 -1.66 -27.38
CA THR A 40 15.12 -1.18 -28.09
C THR A 40 14.92 -1.85 -29.45
N ASP A 41 16.00 -2.24 -30.12
CA ASP A 41 15.95 -2.98 -31.38
C ASP A 41 15.42 -4.40 -31.17
N ALA A 42 15.87 -5.09 -30.11
CA ALA A 42 15.37 -6.42 -29.76
C ALA A 42 13.86 -6.39 -29.44
N VAL A 43 13.39 -5.36 -28.73
CA VAL A 43 11.96 -5.18 -28.43
C VAL A 43 11.16 -4.80 -29.68
N SER A 44 11.73 -3.97 -30.56
CA SER A 44 11.10 -3.59 -31.83
C SER A 44 10.97 -4.79 -32.76
N GLU A 45 11.96 -5.69 -32.77
CA GLU A 45 11.88 -6.94 -33.51
C GLU A 45 10.76 -7.84 -32.97
N PHE A 46 10.62 -7.94 -31.64
CA PHE A 46 9.48 -8.64 -31.03
C PHE A 46 8.15 -8.08 -31.53
N ILE A 47 7.96 -6.75 -31.50
CA ILE A 47 6.74 -6.10 -32.00
C ILE A 47 6.51 -6.47 -33.47
N ARG A 48 7.55 -6.34 -34.30
CA ARG A 48 7.49 -6.61 -35.75
C ARG A 48 7.10 -8.05 -36.09
N VAL A 49 7.62 -9.05 -35.36
CA VAL A 49 7.26 -10.46 -35.62
C VAL A 49 5.92 -10.82 -35.02
N SER A 50 5.55 -10.19 -33.91
CA SER A 50 4.28 -10.40 -33.23
C SER A 50 3.09 -9.84 -34.00
N GLU A 51 3.25 -8.72 -34.70
CA GLU A 51 2.21 -8.14 -35.57
C GLU A 51 1.92 -9.00 -36.81
N LYS A 52 2.85 -9.87 -37.20
CA LYS A 52 2.69 -10.77 -38.37
C LYS A 52 1.88 -12.03 -38.07
N THR A 53 1.66 -12.35 -36.79
CA THR A 53 0.91 -13.53 -36.38
C THR A 53 -0.48 -13.16 -35.89
N LYS A 54 -1.43 -14.09 -36.04
CA LYS A 54 -2.79 -13.97 -35.50
C LYS A 54 -2.88 -14.46 -34.05
N ASN A 55 -1.83 -15.06 -33.53
CA ASN A 55 -1.77 -15.60 -32.18
C ASN A 55 -1.41 -14.51 -31.16
N GLU A 56 -1.85 -14.69 -29.91
CA GLU A 56 -1.33 -13.89 -28.80
C GLU A 56 0.17 -14.17 -28.67
N THR A 57 0.95 -13.11 -28.48
CA THR A 57 2.40 -13.17 -28.33
C THR A 57 2.80 -12.52 -27.02
N ARG A 58 3.83 -13.07 -26.38
CA ARG A 58 4.42 -12.50 -25.17
C ARG A 58 5.93 -12.66 -25.21
N VAL A 59 6.66 -11.68 -24.68
CA VAL A 59 8.13 -11.71 -24.58
C VAL A 59 8.54 -11.76 -23.12
N TRP A 60 9.52 -12.61 -22.80
CA TRP A 60 10.10 -12.79 -21.48
C TRP A 60 11.51 -12.19 -21.43
N PHE A 61 11.73 -11.26 -20.51
CA PHE A 61 13.02 -10.60 -20.31
C PHE A 61 13.86 -11.35 -19.28
N HIS A 62 15.12 -11.57 -19.63
CA HIS A 62 16.10 -12.22 -18.77
C HIS A 62 17.34 -11.34 -18.60
N ARG A 63 17.76 -11.19 -17.36
CA ARG A 63 18.95 -10.46 -16.92
C ARG A 63 19.84 -11.40 -16.13
N ASP A 64 21.12 -11.50 -16.47
CA ASP A 64 22.06 -12.46 -15.86
C ASP A 64 21.50 -13.92 -15.81
N GLY A 65 20.83 -14.34 -16.89
CA GLY A 65 20.16 -15.64 -16.96
C GLY A 65 18.90 -15.81 -16.10
N ALA A 66 18.52 -14.80 -15.32
CA ALA A 66 17.36 -14.84 -14.44
C ALA A 66 16.18 -14.03 -15.02
N TYR A 67 14.98 -14.57 -14.85
CA TYR A 67 13.75 -13.93 -15.32
C TYR A 67 13.48 -12.60 -14.59
N ARG A 68 13.11 -11.56 -15.33
CA ARG A 68 12.79 -10.22 -14.80
C ARG A 68 11.38 -9.75 -15.09
N GLY A 69 10.69 -10.36 -16.04
CA GLY A 69 9.32 -10.00 -16.35
C GLY A 69 8.94 -10.39 -17.77
N SER A 70 7.65 -10.29 -18.09
CA SER A 70 7.14 -10.56 -19.43
C SER A 70 6.08 -9.54 -19.82
N VAL A 71 5.91 -9.33 -21.12
CA VAL A 71 4.94 -8.35 -21.65
C VAL A 71 4.35 -8.81 -22.96
N GLY A 72 3.11 -8.38 -23.22
CA GLY A 72 2.51 -8.43 -24.55
C GLY A 72 2.94 -7.25 -25.44
N ILE A 73 2.38 -7.21 -26.65
CA ILE A 73 2.73 -6.22 -27.69
C ILE A 73 2.53 -4.77 -27.22
N ASP A 74 1.41 -4.46 -26.58
CA ASP A 74 1.08 -3.07 -26.19
C ASP A 74 2.07 -2.51 -25.17
N LYS A 75 2.42 -3.30 -24.16
CA LYS A 75 3.45 -2.93 -23.18
C LYS A 75 4.85 -2.90 -23.78
N ALA A 76 5.15 -3.74 -24.78
CA ALA A 76 6.41 -3.68 -25.50
C ALA A 76 6.58 -2.34 -26.24
N ARG A 77 5.52 -1.79 -26.86
CA ARG A 77 5.56 -0.45 -27.48
C ARG A 77 5.86 0.63 -26.44
N LEU A 78 5.14 0.59 -25.32
CA LEU A 78 5.36 1.52 -24.20
C LEU A 78 6.80 1.46 -23.67
N ILE A 79 7.40 0.26 -23.59
CA ILE A 79 8.78 0.09 -23.17
C ILE A 79 9.74 0.83 -24.11
N VAL A 80 9.58 0.67 -25.43
CA VAL A 80 10.43 1.34 -26.42
C VAL A 80 10.31 2.87 -26.29
N GLU A 81 9.09 3.38 -26.16
CA GLU A 81 8.84 4.82 -25.96
C GLU A 81 9.50 5.35 -24.68
N ARG A 82 9.34 4.64 -23.56
CA ARG A 82 9.86 5.06 -22.25
C ARG A 82 11.39 5.02 -22.19
N ILE A 83 12.01 4.03 -22.80
CA ILE A 83 13.48 3.90 -22.85
C ILE A 83 14.08 5.00 -23.72
N LYS A 84 13.49 5.27 -24.89
CA LYS A 84 13.93 6.36 -25.78
C LYS A 84 13.74 7.72 -25.11
N ALA A 85 12.60 7.95 -24.46
CA ALA A 85 12.30 9.22 -23.79
C ALA A 85 13.24 9.52 -22.61
N LYS A 86 13.64 8.49 -21.83
CA LYS A 86 14.55 8.67 -20.70
C LYS A 86 16.03 8.45 -21.04
N ASN A 87 16.35 8.16 -22.31
CA ASN A 87 17.69 7.87 -22.81
C ASN A 87 18.45 6.86 -21.92
N VAL A 88 17.79 5.72 -21.64
CA VAL A 88 18.33 4.70 -20.73
C VAL A 88 19.42 3.90 -21.44
N LYS A 89 20.56 3.72 -20.78
CA LYS A 89 21.67 2.90 -21.28
C LYS A 89 21.24 1.43 -21.41
N ASN A 90 21.74 0.74 -22.43
CA ASN A 90 21.43 -0.68 -22.66
C ASN A 90 21.68 -1.58 -21.45
N GLN A 91 22.78 -1.35 -20.73
CA GLN A 91 23.14 -2.13 -19.53
C GLN A 91 22.09 -2.05 -18.42
N ASP A 92 21.35 -0.96 -18.36
CA ASP A 92 20.33 -0.70 -17.33
C ASP A 92 18.90 -0.91 -17.83
N ALA A 93 18.70 -1.20 -19.12
CA ALA A 93 17.40 -1.21 -19.76
C ALA A 93 16.42 -2.22 -19.11
N ILE A 94 16.86 -3.47 -18.87
CA ILE A 94 16.00 -4.49 -18.25
C ILE A 94 15.70 -4.15 -16.77
N THR A 95 16.66 -3.56 -16.07
CA THR A 95 16.47 -3.09 -14.68
C THR A 95 15.50 -1.93 -14.61
N PHE A 96 15.57 -1.03 -15.59
CA PHE A 96 14.70 0.13 -15.69
C PHE A 96 13.24 -0.28 -15.91
N ILE A 97 12.97 -1.15 -16.87
CA ILE A 97 11.59 -1.63 -17.13
C ILE A 97 11.02 -2.43 -15.96
N GLU A 98 11.89 -3.08 -15.19
CA GLU A 98 11.52 -3.77 -13.96
C GLU A 98 11.13 -2.79 -12.85
N LYS A 99 11.95 -1.75 -12.60
CA LYS A 99 11.71 -0.74 -11.57
C LYS A 99 10.48 0.12 -11.85
N GLU A 100 10.24 0.45 -13.11
CA GLU A 100 9.08 1.25 -13.54
C GLU A 100 7.79 0.40 -13.66
N ASN A 101 7.82 -0.87 -13.26
CA ASN A 101 6.69 -1.81 -13.37
C ASN A 101 6.12 -1.92 -14.80
N LEU A 102 6.98 -1.80 -15.81
CA LEU A 102 6.61 -1.94 -17.22
C LEU A 102 6.50 -3.42 -17.64
N VAL A 103 6.85 -4.35 -16.75
CA VAL A 103 6.86 -5.80 -17.00
C VAL A 103 6.02 -6.57 -15.99
N GLU A 104 5.41 -7.67 -16.44
CA GLU A 104 4.59 -8.55 -15.60
C GLU A 104 5.47 -9.66 -15.00
N LYS A 105 5.46 -9.78 -13.67
CA LYS A 105 6.09 -10.89 -12.97
C LYS A 105 5.03 -11.83 -12.43
N PRO A 106 5.28 -13.16 -12.43
CA PRO A 106 4.48 -14.05 -11.63
C PRO A 106 4.65 -13.62 -10.16
N ALA A 107 3.56 -13.64 -9.41
CA ALA A 107 3.62 -13.36 -7.99
C ALA A 107 4.71 -14.24 -7.35
N PRO A 108 5.61 -13.68 -6.52
CA PRO A 108 6.67 -14.47 -5.89
C PRO A 108 6.05 -15.68 -5.18
N LYS A 109 6.68 -16.85 -5.34
CA LYS A 109 6.27 -18.09 -4.68
C LYS A 109 6.25 -17.80 -3.17
N LYS A 110 5.05 -17.66 -2.62
CA LYS A 110 4.83 -17.22 -1.24
C LYS A 110 5.49 -18.21 -0.29
N THR A 111 6.53 -17.80 0.43
CA THR A 111 6.72 -18.25 1.81
C THR A 111 5.47 -17.80 2.57
N THR A 112 4.85 -18.74 3.26
CA THR A 112 3.51 -18.64 3.84
C THR A 112 3.27 -17.34 4.61
N THR A 113 2.47 -16.44 4.05
CA THR A 113 1.44 -15.75 4.83
C THR A 113 0.24 -15.46 3.94
N THR A 114 -0.91 -15.68 4.55
CA THR A 114 -2.17 -16.09 3.95
C THR A 114 -2.83 -14.98 3.14
N THR A 115 -3.53 -15.41 2.08
CA THR A 115 -4.80 -14.86 1.57
C THR A 115 -4.80 -14.01 0.28
N LYS A 116 -5.35 -14.68 -0.75
CA LYS A 116 -6.24 -14.26 -1.85
C LYS A 116 -5.72 -13.49 -3.08
N LYS A 117 -5.82 -14.24 -4.21
CA LYS A 117 -6.27 -13.88 -5.57
C LYS A 117 -6.62 -12.41 -5.78
N VAL A 118 -6.02 -11.79 -6.81
CA VAL A 118 -6.67 -10.74 -7.59
C VAL A 118 -6.56 -11.10 -9.07
N VAL A 119 -7.73 -11.39 -9.62
CA VAL A 119 -8.02 -11.41 -11.05
C VAL A 119 -8.06 -9.95 -11.52
N GLU A 120 -7.45 -9.73 -12.67
CA GLU A 120 -7.34 -8.48 -13.44
C GLU A 120 -8.71 -7.86 -13.79
N LYS A 121 -8.92 -6.56 -13.51
CA LYS A 121 -9.54 -5.54 -14.40
C LYS A 121 -9.94 -4.25 -13.65
N LYS A 122 -9.59 -3.11 -14.28
CA LYS A 122 -9.78 -1.69 -13.91
C LYS A 122 -9.00 -1.25 -12.67
N ALA A 123 -8.21 -0.17 -12.79
CA ALA A 123 -7.56 0.46 -11.65
C ALA A 123 -8.63 0.76 -10.58
N PRO A 124 -8.61 0.09 -9.42
CA PRO A 124 -9.61 0.36 -8.42
C PRO A 124 -9.18 1.65 -7.72
N PHE A 125 -10.09 2.60 -7.70
CA PHE A 125 -10.17 3.60 -6.66
C PHE A 125 -9.88 2.90 -5.31
N SER A 126 -8.67 3.07 -4.77
CA SER A 126 -8.28 2.45 -3.50
C SER A 126 -8.02 3.57 -2.53
N LEU A 127 -8.96 3.76 -1.59
CA LEU A 127 -8.85 4.74 -0.52
C LEU A 127 -7.56 4.54 0.29
N ASP A 128 -7.07 3.31 0.45
CA ASP A 128 -5.79 2.99 1.10
C ASP A 128 -4.58 3.64 0.39
N SER A 129 -4.59 3.66 -0.95
CA SER A 129 -3.51 4.28 -1.74
C SER A 129 -3.50 5.80 -1.64
N GLU A 130 -4.68 6.40 -1.46
CA GLU A 130 -4.81 7.85 -1.28
C GLU A 130 -4.59 8.26 0.18
N ALA A 131 -4.98 7.42 1.14
CA ALA A 131 -4.71 7.60 2.56
C ALA A 131 -3.21 7.75 2.79
N SER A 132 -2.39 6.93 2.13
CA SER A 132 -0.94 7.00 2.20
C SER A 132 -0.33 8.34 1.72
N LYS A 133 -1.09 9.17 0.98
CA LYS A 133 -0.67 10.50 0.52
C LYS A 133 -1.23 11.64 1.37
N ALA A 134 -2.13 11.36 2.30
CA ALA A 134 -2.70 12.37 3.17
C ALA A 134 -1.60 12.95 4.08
N THR A 135 -1.60 14.27 4.22
CA THR A 135 -0.66 14.97 5.11
C THR A 135 -1.43 15.65 6.22
N PHE A 136 -0.84 15.68 7.41
CA PHE A 136 -1.47 16.20 8.62
C PHE A 136 -0.59 17.26 9.25
N TYR A 137 -1.22 18.31 9.74
CA TYR A 137 -0.54 19.38 10.44
C TYR A 137 -1.40 19.89 11.59
N VAL A 138 -0.73 20.47 12.58
CA VAL A 138 -1.36 21.16 13.70
C VAL A 138 -0.92 22.63 13.63
N GLU A 139 -1.83 23.55 13.90
CA GLU A 139 -1.47 24.97 13.97
C GLU A 139 -0.79 25.30 15.30
N ASN A 140 0.18 26.22 15.27
CA ASN A 140 0.92 26.65 16.47
C ASN A 140 1.65 25.51 17.21
N MET A 141 2.22 24.54 16.48
CA MET A 141 2.97 23.39 17.04
C MET A 141 4.09 23.81 18.01
N SER A 142 4.75 24.94 17.75
CA SER A 142 5.83 25.47 18.58
C SER A 142 5.38 26.00 19.95
N GLN A 143 4.07 26.22 20.14
CA GLN A 143 3.50 26.74 21.38
C GLN A 143 2.77 25.67 22.20
N LYS A 144 2.37 24.56 21.58
CA LYS A 144 1.65 23.45 22.20
C LYS A 144 2.58 22.27 22.49
N THR A 145 2.35 21.59 23.61
CA THR A 145 3.03 20.31 23.90
C THR A 145 2.27 19.15 23.25
N ALA A 146 2.95 18.03 22.98
CA ALA A 146 2.34 16.84 22.37
C ALA A 146 1.09 16.33 23.13
N ASN A 147 1.04 16.52 24.46
CA ASN A 147 -0.09 16.10 25.31
C ASN A 147 -1.32 17.01 25.20
N GLN A 148 -1.18 18.20 24.60
CA GLN A 148 -2.27 19.17 24.44
C GLN A 148 -2.93 19.09 23.06
N VAL A 149 -2.53 18.14 22.22
CA VAL A 149 -3.06 17.96 20.87
C VAL A 149 -4.24 17.01 20.92
N PHE A 150 -5.42 17.49 20.54
CA PHE A 150 -6.62 16.68 20.39
C PHE A 150 -6.94 16.44 18.91
N ALA A 151 -7.85 15.50 18.62
CA ALA A 151 -8.26 15.18 17.25
C ALA A 151 -8.76 16.42 16.48
N MET A 152 -9.44 17.35 17.15
CA MET A 152 -9.93 18.59 16.54
C MET A 152 -8.83 19.60 16.15
N ASP A 153 -7.65 19.52 16.77
CA ASP A 153 -6.51 20.39 16.45
C ASP A 153 -5.75 19.95 15.19
N VAL A 154 -5.97 18.71 14.76
CA VAL A 154 -5.28 18.12 13.62
C VAL A 154 -6.06 18.46 12.35
N LYS A 155 -5.38 19.15 11.42
CA LYS A 155 -5.88 19.44 10.08
C LYS A 155 -5.27 18.48 9.09
N SER A 156 -6.06 17.99 8.15
CA SER A 156 -5.59 17.15 7.05
C SER A 156 -5.61 17.90 5.72
N LYS A 157 -4.66 17.57 4.84
CA LYS A 157 -4.74 17.85 3.40
C LYS A 157 -4.83 16.52 2.68
N SER A 158 -6.04 16.20 2.25
CA SER A 158 -6.37 14.98 1.53
C SER A 158 -7.42 15.29 0.48
N LYS A 159 -7.50 14.43 -0.55
CA LYS A 159 -8.53 14.52 -1.58
C LYS A 159 -9.91 14.09 -1.09
N TYR A 160 -9.96 13.23 -0.08
CA TYR A 160 -11.20 12.66 0.50
C TYR A 160 -11.34 13.04 1.98
N THR A 161 -12.54 12.84 2.53
CA THR A 161 -12.85 13.13 3.93
C THR A 161 -11.96 12.31 4.83
N THR A 162 -11.29 12.97 5.78
CA THR A 162 -10.44 12.30 6.77
C THR A 162 -11.15 12.23 8.11
N VAL A 163 -11.17 11.04 8.71
CA VAL A 163 -11.68 10.82 10.05
C VAL A 163 -10.52 10.43 10.96
N ILE A 164 -10.34 11.18 12.04
CA ILE A 164 -9.28 10.94 13.01
C ILE A 164 -9.84 10.05 14.11
N GLU A 165 -9.33 8.84 14.23
CA GLU A 165 -9.73 7.89 15.26
C GLU A 165 -9.05 8.19 16.59
N LYS A 166 -7.75 8.51 16.53
CA LYS A 166 -6.92 8.62 17.74
C LYS A 166 -5.74 9.55 17.54
N VAL A 167 -5.41 10.28 18.60
CA VAL A 167 -4.20 11.09 18.71
C VAL A 167 -3.41 10.60 19.93
N THR A 168 -2.19 10.13 19.71
CA THR A 168 -1.32 9.58 20.76
C THR A 168 -0.01 10.36 20.83
N PRO A 169 0.33 11.02 21.95
CA PRO A 169 1.63 11.64 22.11
C PRO A 169 2.72 10.56 22.18
N LEU A 170 3.78 10.73 21.40
CA LEU A 170 4.91 9.81 21.30
C LEU A 170 6.20 10.57 21.56
N SER A 171 6.79 10.44 22.76
CA SER A 171 7.88 11.31 23.24
C SER A 171 7.48 12.80 23.23
N GLY A 172 8.11 13.65 24.05
CA GLY A 172 7.61 15.02 24.32
C GLY A 172 7.46 15.96 23.11
N GLU A 173 7.89 15.54 21.92
CA GLU A 173 7.99 16.37 20.70
C GLU A 173 7.25 15.79 19.47
N LYS A 174 6.62 14.60 19.58
CA LYS A 174 5.90 13.96 18.47
C LYS A 174 4.52 13.49 18.86
N VAL A 175 3.63 13.44 17.88
CA VAL A 175 2.26 12.95 18.00
C VAL A 175 1.97 12.01 16.86
N VAL A 176 1.41 10.84 17.16
CA VAL A 176 0.91 9.88 16.19
C VAL A 176 -0.59 10.10 16.03
N VAL A 177 -1.01 10.34 14.80
CA VAL A 177 -2.41 10.47 14.40
C VAL A 177 -2.81 9.18 13.69
N THR A 178 -3.78 8.46 14.24
CA THR A 178 -4.43 7.32 13.59
C THR A 178 -5.70 7.81 12.90
N TYR A 179 -5.83 7.55 11.61
CA TYR A 179 -6.92 8.04 10.78
C TYR A 179 -7.31 7.06 9.68
N HIS A 180 -8.51 7.22 9.13
CA HIS A 180 -8.94 6.60 7.89
C HIS A 180 -9.56 7.64 6.95
N LEU A 181 -9.62 7.31 5.67
CA LEU A 181 -10.32 8.12 4.67
C LEU A 181 -11.70 7.52 4.40
N GLU A 182 -12.68 8.40 4.21
CA GLU A 182 -14.04 8.03 3.82
C GLU A 182 -14.39 8.67 2.47
N HIS A 183 -14.99 7.87 1.59
CA HIS A 183 -15.56 8.35 0.33
C HIS A 183 -16.69 7.42 -0.11
N ASP A 184 -17.83 7.99 -0.48
CA ASP A 184 -19.00 7.26 -1.02
C ASP A 184 -19.43 6.02 -0.21
N GLY A 185 -19.31 6.10 1.12
CA GLY A 185 -19.69 5.02 2.04
C GLY A 185 -18.65 3.91 2.22
N GLU A 186 -17.49 4.00 1.56
CA GLU A 186 -16.34 3.13 1.77
C GLU A 186 -15.30 3.80 2.68
N THR A 187 -14.63 2.99 3.51
CA THR A 187 -13.58 3.44 4.44
C THR A 187 -12.24 2.77 4.12
N SER A 188 -11.15 3.53 4.15
CA SER A 188 -9.80 2.95 4.12
C SER A 188 -9.50 2.18 5.40
N LYS A 189 -8.42 1.41 5.40
CA LYS A 189 -7.81 0.93 6.64
C LYS A 189 -7.31 2.10 7.49
N ALA A 190 -7.11 1.85 8.78
CA ALA A 190 -6.46 2.80 9.67
C ALA A 190 -4.99 2.96 9.27
N HIS A 191 -4.57 4.21 9.10
CA HIS A 191 -3.21 4.64 8.82
C HIS A 191 -2.68 5.49 9.98
N GLU A 192 -1.37 5.45 10.19
CA GLU A 192 -0.69 6.27 11.18
C GLU A 192 0.15 7.34 10.49
N TYR A 193 0.03 8.58 10.96
CA TYR A 193 0.86 9.70 10.53
C TYR A 193 1.54 10.33 11.73
N VAL A 194 2.85 10.56 11.62
CA VAL A 194 3.66 11.14 12.70
C VAL A 194 3.88 12.63 12.45
N ILE A 195 3.33 13.46 13.33
CA ILE A 195 3.58 14.90 13.35
C ILE A 195 4.70 15.16 14.37
N SER A 196 5.69 15.93 13.96
CA SER A 196 6.85 16.29 14.80
C SER A 196 7.06 17.80 14.84
N GLY A 197 7.79 18.28 15.85
CA GLY A 197 8.08 19.71 16.02
C GLY A 197 7.24 20.40 17.11
N PHE A 198 6.64 19.62 18.02
CA PHE A 198 5.95 20.17 19.18
C PHE A 198 6.94 20.74 20.21
N LYS A 199 6.47 21.71 21.00
CA LYS A 199 7.27 22.29 22.09
C LYS A 199 7.74 21.17 23.02
N LYS A 200 9.06 21.06 23.18
CA LYS A 200 9.68 20.14 24.13
C LYS A 200 9.09 20.37 25.51
N GLN A 201 8.52 19.32 26.09
CA GLN A 201 8.13 19.35 27.49
C GLN A 201 9.41 19.40 28.32
N VAL A 202 9.79 20.61 28.74
CA VAL A 202 10.83 20.79 29.74
C VAL A 202 10.27 20.22 31.04
N ALA A 203 10.91 19.19 31.56
CA ALA A 203 10.65 18.72 32.91
C ALA A 203 11.13 19.80 33.88
N CYS A 204 10.33 20.85 34.08
CA CYS A 204 10.48 21.68 35.26
C CYS A 204 10.32 20.73 36.45
N ALA A 205 11.34 20.68 37.30
CA ALA A 205 11.33 19.95 38.56
C ALA A 205 10.17 20.48 39.41
N HIS A 206 8.98 19.90 39.24
CA HIS A 206 7.89 20.11 40.16
C HIS A 206 8.16 19.21 41.36
N HIS A 207 8.37 19.86 42.50
CA HIS A 207 8.08 19.32 43.81
C HIS A 207 6.93 18.33 43.71
N THR A 208 7.19 17.11 44.17
CA THR A 208 6.24 16.02 44.30
C THR A 208 4.97 16.52 44.99
N SER A 209 3.95 16.83 44.20
CA SER A 209 2.58 16.88 44.68
C SER A 209 1.99 15.48 44.50
N PRO A 210 1.39 14.88 45.55
CA PRO A 210 1.06 13.47 45.56
C PRO A 210 -0.05 13.16 44.56
N ALA A 211 0.13 12.04 43.86
CA ALA A 211 -0.82 11.48 42.92
C ALA A 211 -2.11 11.02 43.62
N TYR A 212 -3.06 11.94 43.82
CA TYR A 212 -4.46 11.60 44.08
C TYR A 212 -5.29 11.87 42.83
N GLY A 213 -5.51 10.84 41.99
CA GLY A 213 -6.31 11.08 40.78
C GLY A 213 -6.68 9.92 39.85
N ARG A 214 -6.39 8.64 40.17
CA ARG A 214 -6.86 7.51 39.32
C ARG A 214 -7.53 6.34 40.04
N ARG A 215 -7.66 6.37 41.37
CA ARG A 215 -8.38 5.35 42.14
C ARG A 215 -9.85 5.66 42.44
N ARG A 216 -10.28 6.94 42.38
CA ARG A 216 -11.64 7.35 42.79
C ARG A 216 -12.71 7.07 41.73
N GLN A 217 -12.40 7.19 40.44
CA GLN A 217 -13.36 6.95 39.35
C GLN A 217 -13.75 5.48 39.20
N LYS A 218 -12.83 4.52 39.38
CA LYS A 218 -13.17 3.09 39.35
C LYS A 218 -14.16 2.71 40.45
N ARG A 219 -14.04 3.27 41.65
CA ARG A 219 -14.99 3.01 42.74
C ARG A 219 -16.38 3.57 42.45
N LEU A 220 -16.46 4.82 41.97
CA LEU A 220 -17.73 5.44 41.60
C LEU A 220 -18.42 4.70 40.44
N PHE A 221 -17.67 4.32 39.39
CA PHE A 221 -18.21 3.54 38.28
C PHE A 221 -18.76 2.18 38.74
N TRP A 222 -18.03 1.46 39.58
CA TRP A 222 -18.51 0.18 40.13
C TRP A 222 -19.72 0.36 41.04
N THR A 223 -19.79 1.41 41.87
CA THR A 223 -20.99 1.68 42.68
C THR A 223 -22.20 2.05 41.84
N PHE A 224 -22.03 2.83 40.76
CA PHE A 224 -23.14 3.14 39.85
C PHE A 224 -23.59 1.89 39.08
N PHE A 225 -22.65 1.05 38.65
CA PHE A 225 -22.97 -0.21 37.97
C PHE A 225 -23.72 -1.19 38.87
N THR A 226 -23.32 -1.33 40.14
CA THR A 226 -24.02 -2.21 41.09
C THR A 226 -25.43 -1.70 41.40
N ILE A 227 -25.59 -0.39 41.62
CA ILE A 227 -26.92 0.21 41.88
C ILE A 227 -27.84 0.01 40.68
N LEU A 228 -27.35 0.28 39.46
CA LEU A 228 -28.14 0.11 38.24
C LEU A 228 -28.55 -1.35 38.02
N SER A 229 -27.64 -2.30 38.25
CA SER A 229 -27.95 -3.73 38.13
C SER A 229 -29.04 -4.18 39.11
N ILE A 230 -29.03 -3.68 40.35
CA ILE A 230 -30.06 -4.01 41.35
C ILE A 230 -31.42 -3.46 40.91
N LEU A 231 -31.48 -2.21 40.43
CA LEU A 231 -32.72 -1.60 39.95
C LEU A 231 -33.34 -2.39 38.77
N ILE A 232 -32.52 -2.90 37.86
CA ILE A 232 -32.98 -3.73 36.73
C ILE A 232 -33.59 -5.03 37.26
N ILE A 233 -32.93 -5.71 38.20
CA ILE A 233 -33.42 -6.98 38.77
C ILE A 233 -34.74 -6.76 39.51
N VAL A 234 -34.86 -5.70 40.32
CA VAL A 234 -36.09 -5.38 41.04
C VAL A 234 -37.23 -5.10 40.05
N ASN A 235 -36.99 -4.30 39.01
CA ASN A 235 -37.99 -4.04 37.97
C ASN A 235 -38.38 -5.32 37.22
N LEU A 236 -37.46 -6.25 36.97
CA LEU A 236 -37.75 -7.53 36.35
C LEU A 236 -38.63 -8.41 37.26
N ILE A 237 -38.34 -8.45 38.56
CA ILE A 237 -39.16 -9.18 39.54
C ILE A 237 -40.57 -8.58 39.61
N LEU A 238 -40.70 -7.26 39.67
CA LEU A 238 -42.00 -6.58 39.67
C LEU A 238 -42.79 -6.87 38.38
N LEU A 239 -42.12 -6.90 37.23
CA LEU A 239 -42.74 -7.28 35.96
C LEU A 239 -43.27 -8.73 36.01
N ILE A 240 -42.49 -9.67 36.52
CA ILE A 240 -42.89 -11.08 36.64
C ILE A 240 -44.05 -11.24 37.64
N LEU A 241 -44.00 -10.55 38.78
CA LEU A 241 -45.08 -10.58 39.77
C LEU A 241 -46.39 -10.02 39.19
N ARG A 242 -46.30 -8.95 38.41
CA ARG A 242 -47.45 -8.38 37.69
C ARG A 242 -47.99 -9.32 36.61
N LEU A 243 -47.10 -9.97 35.85
CA LEU A 243 -47.51 -10.95 34.82
C LEU A 243 -48.11 -12.22 35.41
N THR A 244 -47.75 -12.56 36.65
CA THR A 244 -48.28 -13.72 37.37
C THR A 244 -49.45 -13.38 38.31
N ASN A 245 -49.97 -12.14 38.27
CA ASN A 245 -51.06 -11.62 39.12
C ASN A 245 -50.83 -11.89 40.62
N LYS A 246 -49.56 -11.87 41.06
CA LYS A 246 -49.20 -11.98 42.49
C LYS A 246 -49.10 -10.62 43.18
N ILE A 247 -49.16 -9.54 42.41
CA ILE A 247 -49.34 -8.13 42.80
C ILE A 247 -50.18 -7.46 41.70
#